data_AF-A0AAN5CZ94-F1
#
_entry.id   AF-A0AAN5CZ94-F1
#
_cell.length_a   1.000
_cell.length_b   1.000
_cell.length_c   1.000
_cell.angle_alpha   90.00
_cell.angle_beta   90.00
_cell.angle_gamma   90.00
#
_symmetry.space_group_name_H-M   'P 1'
#
loop_
_entity.id
_entity.type
_entity.pdbx_description
1 polymer ?
#
loop_
_entity_poly.entity_id
_entity_poly.type
_entity_poly.pdbx_seq_one_letter_code
_entity_poly.pdbx_strand_id
1 'polypeptide(L)'
;MVSLKKSGKIKRGEKKVKAEDAEVSCSSNVIPGDAHKCLRYSLSSSFTCERHLFLKADASNESALLIGNVPSYLDLDVIKGFLSEFVTTPIDGVFPLRSNSTGNRFDVGQLTIRIVFSSRTGVEQALVNAETVGPFVAEKYGPFDDTTTIQAQMAAYQSRVVDANSLMQQVEEVMSVHDEEAAAANRAARKRRKVADEDGWITVTKGSRTSAPESKKMREDEPLNYQDAKRKHKKVDVAFYNFQIKESKMKHLNELRAKFEEDKKRVAMAKAARKFKPL
;
A
#
# COMPACT_ATOMS: atom_id res chain seq x y z
N MET A 1 -37.93 -44.90 -42.74
CA MET A 1 -36.98 -44.06 -43.51
C MET A 1 -35.96 -43.52 -42.52
N VAL A 2 -34.96 -44.32 -42.12
CA VAL A 2 -33.60 -44.39 -42.68
C VAL A 2 -32.98 -43.01 -42.92
N SER A 3 -32.03 -42.65 -42.07
CA SER A 3 -30.77 -42.05 -42.54
C SER A 3 -29.64 -42.37 -41.57
N LEU A 4 -28.82 -43.37 -41.94
CA LEU A 4 -27.48 -43.60 -41.40
C LEU A 4 -26.52 -42.48 -41.82
N LYS A 5 -25.51 -42.20 -41.00
CA LYS A 5 -24.11 -41.82 -41.35
C LYS A 5 -23.36 -41.53 -40.04
N LYS A 6 -22.11 -41.90 -39.79
CA LYS A 6 -21.13 -42.83 -40.38
C LYS A 6 -20.04 -42.93 -39.29
N SER A 7 -19.60 -44.14 -38.96
CA SER A 7 -18.46 -44.41 -38.08
C SER A 7 -17.13 -44.09 -38.77
N GLY A 8 -16.20 -43.44 -38.08
CA GLY A 8 -14.82 -43.25 -38.53
C GLY A 8 -13.82 -43.57 -37.41
N LYS A 9 -13.16 -44.73 -37.50
CA LYS A 9 -11.99 -45.14 -36.71
C LYS A 9 -10.77 -44.30 -37.11
N ILE A 10 -9.98 -43.82 -36.14
CA ILE A 10 -8.60 -43.38 -36.38
C ILE A 10 -7.66 -44.23 -35.53
N LYS A 11 -6.70 -44.85 -36.22
CA LYS A 11 -5.74 -45.85 -35.75
C LYS A 11 -4.63 -45.21 -34.92
N ARG A 12 -4.23 -45.89 -33.84
CA ARG A 12 -2.93 -45.72 -33.18
C ARG A 12 -1.82 -46.07 -34.18
N GLY A 13 -0.89 -45.15 -34.38
CA GLY A 13 0.34 -45.38 -35.14
C GLY A 13 1.54 -45.30 -34.19
N GLU A 14 2.09 -46.46 -33.84
CA GLU A 14 3.41 -46.58 -33.25
C GLU A 14 4.45 -46.19 -34.31
N LYS A 15 5.37 -45.29 -33.98
CA LYS A 15 6.60 -45.07 -34.76
C LYS A 15 7.80 -45.43 -33.89
N LYS A 16 8.43 -46.53 -34.27
CA LYS A 16 9.80 -46.93 -33.96
C LYS A 16 10.77 -45.78 -34.25
N VAL A 17 11.64 -45.44 -33.30
CA VAL A 17 12.84 -44.63 -33.54
C VAL A 17 14.06 -45.53 -33.29
N LYS A 18 14.94 -45.57 -34.31
CA LYS A 18 16.21 -46.30 -34.35
C LYS A 18 17.21 -45.67 -33.38
N ALA A 19 18.04 -46.53 -32.78
CA ALA A 19 19.30 -46.16 -32.16
C ALA A 19 20.35 -45.90 -33.24
N GLU A 20 21.02 -44.75 -33.17
CA GLU A 20 22.30 -44.49 -33.81
C GLU A 20 23.15 -43.69 -32.80
N ASP A 21 24.34 -44.20 -32.51
CA ASP A 21 25.34 -43.68 -31.59
C ASP A 21 26.17 -42.53 -32.20
N ALA A 22 26.83 -41.78 -31.31
CA ALA A 22 27.92 -40.80 -31.51
C ALA A 22 27.50 -39.35 -31.86
N GLU A 23 27.69 -38.41 -30.93
CA GLU A 23 28.97 -37.71 -30.72
C GLU A 23 28.87 -36.76 -29.50
N VAL A 24 29.92 -36.74 -28.69
CA VAL A 24 30.09 -35.86 -27.53
C VAL A 24 30.45 -34.46 -28.03
N SER A 25 29.55 -33.50 -27.83
CA SER A 25 29.90 -32.08 -27.89
C SER A 25 29.37 -31.37 -26.65
N CYS A 26 30.28 -30.96 -25.77
CA CYS A 26 30.00 -30.09 -24.63
C CYS A 26 29.43 -28.76 -25.14
N SER A 27 28.10 -28.66 -25.19
CA SER A 27 27.42 -27.38 -25.35
C SER A 27 27.42 -26.70 -24.00
N SER A 28 28.08 -25.54 -23.92
CA SER A 28 27.93 -24.61 -22.81
C SER A 28 26.45 -24.23 -22.72
N ASN A 29 25.73 -24.82 -21.76
CA ASN A 29 24.34 -24.49 -21.46
C ASN A 29 24.28 -23.04 -20.99
N VAL A 30 24.05 -22.10 -21.91
CA VAL A 30 23.67 -20.73 -21.57
C VAL A 30 22.25 -20.82 -21.00
N ILE A 31 22.17 -20.85 -19.68
CA ILE A 31 20.88 -20.88 -18.98
C ILE A 31 20.14 -19.58 -19.34
N PRO A 32 18.93 -19.64 -19.90
CA PRO A 32 18.15 -18.43 -20.14
C PRO A 32 17.90 -17.75 -18.79
N GLY A 33 18.41 -16.53 -18.62
CA GLY A 33 18.44 -15.81 -17.34
C GLY A 33 17.07 -15.51 -16.73
N ASP A 34 15.98 -15.79 -17.45
CA ASP A 34 14.60 -15.56 -16.99
C ASP A 34 13.90 -16.83 -16.47
N ALA A 35 14.50 -18.00 -16.63
CA ALA A 35 13.92 -19.25 -16.16
C ALA A 35 14.15 -19.44 -14.65
N HIS A 36 13.09 -19.79 -13.93
CA HIS A 36 13.19 -20.17 -12.52
C HIS A 36 13.81 -21.56 -12.38
N LYS A 37 14.74 -21.70 -11.42
CA LYS A 37 15.35 -22.96 -11.02
C LYS A 37 14.78 -23.44 -9.70
N CYS A 38 14.60 -24.74 -9.56
CA CYS A 38 13.98 -25.34 -8.38
C CYS A 38 15.02 -25.96 -7.47
N LEU A 39 15.08 -25.50 -6.22
CA LEU A 39 15.89 -26.08 -5.15
C LEU A 39 15.02 -26.91 -4.22
N ARG A 40 15.36 -28.19 -4.05
CA ARG A 40 14.58 -29.13 -3.23
C ARG A 40 15.14 -29.23 -1.82
N TYR A 41 14.26 -29.13 -0.82
CA TYR A 41 14.64 -29.32 0.58
C TYR A 41 13.56 -30.07 1.36
N SER A 42 13.95 -30.75 2.43
CA SER A 42 13.10 -31.26 3.49
C SER A 42 13.42 -30.53 4.80
N LEU A 43 12.54 -30.65 5.79
CA LEU A 43 12.69 -29.90 7.04
C LEU A 43 13.58 -30.65 8.03
N SER A 44 13.18 -31.88 8.35
CA SER A 44 13.84 -32.73 9.34
C SER A 44 13.67 -34.21 8.97
N SER A 45 14.29 -35.10 9.77
CA SER A 45 14.05 -36.54 9.67
C SER A 45 12.58 -36.92 9.88
N SER A 46 11.86 -36.18 10.72
CA SER A 46 10.43 -36.38 10.98
C SER A 46 9.54 -35.86 9.84
N PHE A 47 9.99 -34.81 9.15
CA PHE A 47 9.25 -34.17 8.06
C PHE A 47 9.96 -34.38 6.72
N THR A 48 9.74 -35.55 6.15
CA THR A 48 10.39 -36.03 4.91
C THR A 48 9.80 -35.43 3.63
N CYS A 49 8.69 -34.70 3.72
CA CYS A 49 8.04 -34.11 2.55
C CYS A 49 8.97 -33.11 1.84
N GLU A 50 9.19 -33.32 0.55
CA GLU A 50 9.96 -32.41 -0.29
C GLU A 50 9.22 -31.08 -0.48
N ARG A 51 9.99 -30.00 -0.39
CA ARG A 51 9.55 -28.62 -0.59
C ARG A 51 10.48 -27.95 -1.58
N HIS A 52 9.99 -26.89 -2.20
CA HIS A 52 10.66 -26.23 -3.31
C HIS A 52 10.87 -24.75 -3.02
N LEU A 53 12.11 -24.29 -3.18
CA LEU A 53 12.45 -22.87 -3.31
C LEU A 53 12.72 -22.57 -4.79
N PHE A 54 12.32 -21.38 -5.24
CA PHE A 54 12.54 -20.98 -6.63
C PHE A 54 13.65 -19.94 -6.71
N LEU A 55 14.70 -20.26 -7.44
CA LEU A 55 15.86 -19.41 -7.67
C LEU A 55 15.71 -18.70 -9.01
N LYS A 56 16.04 -17.41 -9.07
CA LYS A 56 16.04 -16.60 -10.28
C LYS A 56 17.19 -15.60 -10.22
N ALA A 57 17.87 -15.33 -11.33
CA ALA A 57 18.80 -14.21 -11.40
C ALA A 57 18.07 -12.86 -11.24
N ASP A 58 18.65 -11.90 -10.52
CA ASP A 58 18.13 -10.54 -10.50
C ASP A 58 18.48 -9.85 -11.83
N ALA A 59 17.49 -9.22 -12.47
CA ALA A 59 17.71 -8.44 -13.69
C ALA A 59 18.47 -7.14 -13.41
N SER A 60 18.41 -6.62 -12.18
CA SER A 60 19.02 -5.34 -11.83
C SER A 60 20.50 -5.47 -11.47
N ASN A 61 20.93 -6.64 -10.98
CA ASN A 61 22.29 -6.87 -10.50
C ASN A 61 22.74 -8.29 -10.87
N GLU A 62 23.77 -8.40 -11.70
CA GLU A 62 24.25 -9.70 -12.21
C GLU A 62 24.84 -10.61 -11.13
N SER A 63 25.29 -10.04 -10.01
CA SER A 63 25.80 -10.78 -8.85
C SER A 63 24.72 -11.08 -7.80
N ALA A 64 23.46 -10.74 -8.07
CA ALA A 64 22.36 -11.00 -7.14
C ALA A 64 21.43 -12.13 -7.62
N LEU A 65 21.03 -12.96 -6.65
CA LEU A 65 20.10 -14.05 -6.80
C LEU A 65 18.83 -13.76 -6.01
N LEU A 66 17.68 -13.97 -6.64
CA LEU A 66 16.35 -13.88 -6.03
C LEU A 66 15.86 -15.28 -5.68
N ILE A 67 15.38 -15.45 -4.46
CA ILE A 67 14.78 -16.68 -3.97
C ILE A 67 13.32 -16.40 -3.63
N GLY A 68 12.42 -17.06 -4.35
CA GLY A 68 10.97 -17.00 -4.15
C GLY A 68 10.43 -18.24 -3.43
N ASN A 69 9.14 -18.17 -3.07
CA ASN A 69 8.44 -19.20 -2.30
C ASN A 69 9.08 -19.51 -0.94
N VAL A 70 9.66 -18.49 -0.30
CA VAL A 70 10.29 -18.65 1.02
C VAL A 70 9.20 -18.63 2.10
N PRO A 71 9.04 -19.72 2.88
CA PRO A 71 8.08 -19.75 3.98
C PRO A 71 8.57 -18.93 5.18
N SER A 72 7.65 -18.55 6.07
CA SER A 72 7.97 -17.75 7.27
C SER A 72 8.78 -18.49 8.34
N TYR A 73 8.83 -19.82 8.28
CA TYR A 73 9.59 -20.66 9.21
C TYR A 73 11.03 -20.90 8.77
N LEU A 74 11.42 -20.42 7.58
CA LEU A 74 12.76 -20.64 7.05
C LEU A 74 13.60 -19.40 7.29
N ASP A 75 14.55 -19.51 8.24
CA ASP A 75 15.43 -18.41 8.58
C ASP A 75 16.47 -18.12 7.49
N LEU A 76 16.95 -16.88 7.49
CA LEU A 76 17.96 -16.40 6.53
C LEU A 76 19.24 -17.22 6.60
N ASP A 77 19.62 -17.68 7.80
CA ASP A 77 20.85 -18.42 8.02
C ASP A 77 20.77 -19.86 7.49
N VAL A 78 19.59 -20.48 7.53
CA VAL A 78 19.35 -21.79 6.90
C VAL A 78 19.53 -21.69 5.39
N ILE A 79 19.01 -20.62 4.78
CA ILE A 79 19.10 -20.40 3.33
C ILE A 79 20.55 -20.10 2.91
N LYS A 80 21.30 -19.33 3.71
CA LYS A 80 22.75 -19.17 3.52
C LYS A 80 23.47 -20.50 3.60
N GLY A 81 23.11 -21.34 4.57
CA GLY A 81 23.62 -22.69 4.74
C GLY A 81 23.44 -23.54 3.49
N PHE A 82 22.23 -23.58 2.93
CA PHE A 82 21.95 -24.31 1.69
C PHE A 82 22.87 -23.88 0.54
N LEU A 83 22.99 -22.57 0.30
CA LEU A 83 23.81 -22.06 -0.79
C LEU A 83 25.30 -22.32 -0.58
N SER A 84 25.78 -22.25 0.66
CA SER A 84 27.19 -22.49 0.98
C SER A 84 27.67 -23.92 0.68
N GLU A 85 26.76 -24.89 0.60
CA GLU A 85 27.11 -26.29 0.31
C GLU A 85 27.50 -26.50 -1.16
N PHE A 86 26.93 -25.73 -2.08
CA PHE A 86 27.14 -25.94 -3.53
C PHE A 86 27.63 -24.70 -4.30
N VAL A 87 27.70 -23.55 -3.65
CA VAL A 87 28.26 -22.31 -4.21
C VAL A 87 29.56 -22.00 -3.51
N THR A 88 30.66 -21.96 -4.27
CA THR A 88 32.00 -21.73 -3.72
C THR A 88 32.27 -20.25 -3.44
N THR A 89 31.59 -19.34 -4.15
CA THR A 89 31.80 -17.90 -3.98
C THR A 89 31.20 -17.39 -2.67
N PRO A 90 31.87 -16.44 -1.98
CA PRO A 90 31.34 -15.86 -0.76
C PRO A 90 30.05 -15.06 -1.02
N ILE A 91 29.20 -15.04 0.01
CA ILE A 91 27.96 -14.26 0.06
C ILE A 91 28.26 -12.94 0.78
N ASP A 92 28.09 -11.82 0.09
CA ASP A 92 28.34 -10.47 0.64
C ASP A 92 27.18 -9.98 1.51
N GLY A 93 25.95 -10.33 1.13
CA GLY A 93 24.76 -9.84 1.83
C GLY A 93 23.50 -10.61 1.51
N VAL A 94 22.60 -10.69 2.50
CA VAL A 94 21.28 -11.30 2.37
C VAL A 94 20.24 -10.28 2.80
N PHE A 95 19.35 -9.95 1.88
CA PHE A 95 18.34 -8.92 2.05
C PHE A 95 16.94 -9.55 1.90
N PRO A 96 16.10 -9.54 2.94
CA PRO A 96 14.71 -9.93 2.82
C PRO A 96 13.94 -8.83 2.06
N LEU A 97 13.32 -9.19 0.94
CA LEU A 97 12.42 -8.33 0.15
C LEU A 97 10.99 -8.85 0.24
N ARG A 98 10.02 -7.98 -0.07
CA ARG A 98 8.64 -8.38 -0.34
C ARG A 98 8.28 -8.01 -1.77
N SER A 99 7.90 -8.99 -2.57
CA SER A 99 7.47 -8.81 -3.96
C SER A 99 5.94 -8.72 -4.07
N ASN A 100 5.45 -8.18 -5.18
CA ASN A 100 4.02 -8.05 -5.53
C ASN A 100 3.23 -6.95 -4.79
N SER A 101 3.91 -5.95 -4.22
CA SER A 101 3.24 -4.78 -3.69
C SER A 101 2.91 -3.80 -4.83
N THR A 102 1.62 -3.50 -5.04
CA THR A 102 1.16 -2.58 -6.10
C THR A 102 1.55 -1.11 -5.85
N GLY A 103 2.03 -0.79 -4.64
CA GLY A 103 2.88 0.37 -4.39
C GLY A 103 4.19 -0.14 -3.83
N ASN A 104 5.31 0.58 -3.96
CA ASN A 104 6.63 0.21 -3.41
C ASN A 104 6.69 0.11 -1.86
N ARG A 105 5.68 -0.46 -1.22
CA ARG A 105 5.61 -0.78 0.20
C ARG A 105 6.25 -2.15 0.41
N PHE A 106 7.38 -2.16 1.11
CA PHE A 106 8.16 -3.36 1.43
C PHE A 106 7.52 -4.22 2.54
N ASP A 107 6.38 -3.79 3.05
CA ASP A 107 5.61 -4.34 4.16
C ASP A 107 4.49 -5.29 3.70
N VAL A 108 4.10 -5.23 2.43
CA VAL A 108 3.02 -6.05 1.84
C VAL A 108 3.57 -6.90 0.70
N GLY A 109 3.22 -8.18 0.68
CA GLY A 109 3.57 -9.08 -0.43
C GLY A 109 4.25 -10.37 0.00
N GLN A 110 4.63 -11.17 -1.01
CA GLN A 110 5.29 -12.46 -0.81
C GLN A 110 6.75 -12.24 -0.39
N LEU A 111 7.20 -12.97 0.63
CA LEU A 111 8.59 -12.95 1.04
C LEU A 111 9.47 -13.49 -0.09
N THR A 112 10.40 -12.66 -0.55
CA THR A 112 11.41 -12.99 -1.56
C THR A 112 12.75 -12.57 -1.01
N ILE A 113 13.76 -13.41 -1.06
CA ILE A 113 15.08 -13.04 -0.51
C ILE A 113 16.01 -12.71 -1.67
N ARG A 114 16.71 -11.60 -1.55
CA ARG A 114 17.80 -11.22 -2.45
C ARG A 114 19.13 -11.54 -1.78
N ILE A 115 19.94 -12.35 -2.43
CA ILE A 115 21.27 -12.74 -1.98
C ILE A 115 22.27 -12.15 -2.96
N VAL A 116 23.25 -11.41 -2.43
CA VAL A 116 24.31 -10.78 -3.22
C VAL A 116 25.59 -11.57 -3.00
N PHE A 117 26.15 -12.11 -4.08
CA PHE A 117 27.44 -12.76 -4.09
C PHE A 117 28.53 -11.75 -4.46
N SER A 118 29.78 -12.06 -4.09
CA SER A 118 30.92 -11.20 -4.47
C SER A 118 31.19 -11.20 -5.98
N SER A 119 30.73 -12.22 -6.71
CA SER A 119 30.92 -12.37 -8.15
C SER A 119 29.69 -12.93 -8.83
N ARG A 120 29.47 -12.55 -10.09
CA ARG A 120 28.45 -13.12 -10.99
C ARG A 120 28.55 -14.63 -11.12
N THR A 121 29.76 -15.18 -11.05
CA THR A 121 29.99 -16.64 -11.10
C THR A 121 29.24 -17.39 -10.00
N GLY A 122 28.98 -16.74 -8.86
CA GLY A 122 28.19 -17.33 -7.77
C GLY A 122 26.74 -17.56 -8.15
N VAL A 123 26.12 -16.61 -8.86
CA VAL A 123 24.74 -16.73 -9.35
C VAL A 123 24.64 -17.83 -10.41
N GLU A 124 25.61 -17.89 -11.33
CA GLU A 124 25.63 -18.91 -12.38
C GLU A 124 25.81 -20.32 -11.79
N GLN A 125 26.75 -20.49 -10.85
CA GLN A 125 26.92 -21.74 -10.10
C GLN A 125 25.65 -22.14 -9.37
N ALA A 126 25.01 -21.17 -8.70
CA ALA A 126 23.78 -21.43 -7.97
C ALA A 126 22.68 -21.96 -8.90
N LEU A 127 22.48 -21.34 -10.07
CA LEU A 127 21.43 -21.73 -11.03
C LEU A 127 21.72 -23.06 -11.73
N VAL A 128 22.98 -23.36 -12.06
CA VAL A 128 23.38 -24.63 -12.67
C VAL A 128 23.19 -25.79 -11.68
N ASN A 129 23.60 -25.59 -10.43
CA ASN A 129 23.66 -26.66 -9.44
C ASN A 129 22.34 -26.85 -8.68
N ALA A 130 21.44 -25.87 -8.64
CA ALA A 130 20.21 -25.90 -7.83
C ALA A 130 19.32 -27.13 -8.05
N GLU A 131 19.19 -27.62 -9.29
CA GLU A 131 18.33 -28.77 -9.61
C GLU A 131 19.04 -30.11 -9.34
N THR A 132 20.37 -30.11 -9.47
CA THR A 132 21.23 -31.29 -9.36
C THR A 132 21.50 -31.64 -7.90
N VAL A 133 21.67 -30.61 -7.04
CA VAL A 133 21.97 -30.80 -5.63
C VAL A 133 20.67 -30.83 -4.83
N GLY A 134 20.43 -31.92 -4.10
CA GLY A 134 19.28 -32.04 -3.20
C GLY A 134 18.86 -33.50 -2.95
N PRO A 135 17.93 -33.73 -2.00
CA PRO A 135 17.26 -32.73 -1.17
C PRO A 135 18.08 -32.29 0.07
N PHE A 136 18.14 -30.98 0.33
CA PHE A 136 18.78 -30.44 1.53
C PHE A 136 17.91 -30.63 2.77
N VAL A 137 18.51 -30.75 3.95
CA VAL A 137 17.76 -30.87 5.22
C VAL A 137 17.94 -29.58 6.02
N ALA A 138 16.84 -28.86 6.27
CA ALA A 138 16.85 -27.55 6.94
C ALA A 138 17.43 -27.60 8.36
N GLU A 139 17.09 -28.63 9.13
CA GLU A 139 17.55 -28.86 10.51
C GLU A 139 19.08 -28.87 10.67
N LYS A 140 19.83 -29.20 9.61
CA LYS A 140 21.30 -29.20 9.64
C LYS A 140 21.90 -27.80 9.79
N TYR A 141 21.20 -26.78 9.30
CA TYR A 141 21.73 -25.43 9.15
C TYR A 141 21.17 -24.43 10.16
N GLY A 142 20.13 -24.83 10.89
CA GLY A 142 19.56 -24.00 11.94
C GLY A 142 18.51 -24.75 12.74
N PRO A 143 18.20 -24.26 13.95
CA PRO A 143 17.13 -24.82 14.76
C PRO A 143 15.81 -24.67 14.00
N PHE A 144 15.29 -25.80 13.54
CA PHE A 144 13.96 -25.88 12.96
C PHE A 144 13.01 -26.40 14.03
N ASP A 145 12.28 -25.49 14.65
CA ASP A 145 11.19 -25.86 15.56
C ASP A 145 9.91 -25.20 15.03
N ASP A 146 8.94 -26.01 14.61
CA ASP A 146 7.62 -25.55 14.15
C ASP A 146 6.96 -24.62 15.17
N THR A 147 7.23 -24.86 16.47
CA THR A 147 6.72 -24.01 17.54
C THR A 147 7.36 -22.63 17.54
N THR A 148 8.58 -22.47 17.01
CA THR A 148 9.28 -21.17 16.97
C THR A 148 8.52 -20.15 16.14
N THR A 149 7.90 -20.51 15.01
CA THR A 149 7.15 -19.50 14.23
C THR A 149 5.89 -19.03 14.93
N ILE A 150 5.12 -19.96 15.50
CA ILE A 150 3.91 -19.63 16.25
C ILE A 150 4.30 -18.86 17.51
N GLN A 151 5.33 -19.30 18.25
CA GLN A 151 5.84 -18.60 19.42
C GLN A 151 6.39 -17.22 19.08
N ALA A 152 7.10 -17.06 17.95
CA ALA A 152 7.59 -15.77 17.48
C ALA A 152 6.42 -14.84 17.11
N GLN A 153 5.38 -15.37 16.45
CA GLN A 153 4.16 -14.60 16.19
C GLN A 153 3.41 -14.25 17.47
N MET A 154 3.33 -15.16 18.43
CA MET A 154 2.73 -14.92 19.74
C MET A 154 3.51 -13.87 20.51
N ALA A 155 4.84 -13.93 20.52
CA ALA A 155 5.70 -12.94 21.14
C ALA A 155 5.57 -11.57 20.45
N ALA A 156 5.52 -11.54 19.12
CA ALA A 156 5.28 -10.33 18.35
C ALA A 156 3.86 -9.76 18.57
N TYR A 157 2.88 -10.59 18.86
CA TYR A 157 1.54 -10.16 19.26
C TYR A 157 1.54 -9.61 20.69
N GLN A 158 2.17 -10.32 21.62
CA GLN A 158 2.33 -9.89 23.02
C GLN A 158 3.08 -8.57 23.12
N SER A 159 4.11 -8.35 22.30
CA SER A 159 4.85 -7.07 22.28
C SER A 159 4.04 -5.89 21.73
N ARG A 160 2.98 -6.13 20.95
CA ARG A 160 2.02 -5.09 20.57
C ARG A 160 1.14 -4.67 21.73
N VAL A 161 0.95 -5.55 22.72
CA VAL A 161 0.23 -5.25 23.94
C VAL A 161 1.21 -4.62 24.92
N VAL A 162 1.27 -3.30 24.91
CA VAL A 162 2.09 -2.53 25.86
C VAL A 162 1.34 -2.37 27.17
N ASP A 163 2.06 -2.40 28.30
CA ASP A 163 1.49 -2.10 29.61
C ASP A 163 0.97 -0.65 29.64
N ALA A 164 -0.24 -0.46 30.17
CA ALA A 164 -0.94 0.81 30.15
C ALA A 164 -0.19 1.89 30.96
N ASN A 165 0.45 1.52 32.07
CA ASN A 165 1.17 2.46 32.91
C ASN A 165 2.46 2.92 32.23
N SER A 166 3.22 1.99 31.64
CA SER A 166 4.43 2.32 30.88
C SER A 166 4.12 3.23 29.68
N LEU A 167 3.05 2.93 28.94
CA LEU A 167 2.60 3.77 27.83
C LEU A 167 2.19 5.17 28.30
N MET A 168 1.49 5.28 29.43
CA MET A 168 1.07 6.56 30.00
C MET A 168 2.27 7.43 30.36
N GLN A 169 3.31 6.86 30.98
CA GLN A 169 4.55 7.58 31.29
C GLN A 169 5.26 8.10 30.03
N GLN A 170 5.37 7.26 28.99
CA GLN A 170 5.96 7.68 27.72
C GLN A 170 5.16 8.81 27.05
N VAL A 171 3.82 8.73 27.10
CA VAL A 171 2.96 9.78 26.56
C VAL A 171 3.11 11.07 27.37
N GLU A 172 3.16 10.99 28.69
CA GLU A 172 3.33 12.16 29.56
C GLU A 172 4.68 12.84 29.34
N GLU A 173 5.76 12.07 29.18
CA GLU A 173 7.08 12.60 28.81
C GLU A 173 7.02 13.35 27.48
N VAL A 174 6.49 12.71 26.43
CA VAL A 174 6.38 13.33 25.09
C VAL A 174 5.49 14.58 25.11
N MET A 175 4.37 14.54 25.83
CA MET A 175 3.45 15.68 25.94
C MET A 175 4.06 16.83 26.74
N SER A 176 4.80 16.54 27.81
CA SER A 176 5.47 17.58 28.61
C SER A 176 6.51 18.35 27.78
N VAL A 177 7.35 17.65 27.01
CA VAL A 177 8.35 18.28 26.12
C VAL A 177 7.64 19.13 25.05
N HIS A 178 6.60 18.60 24.43
CA HIS A 178 5.84 19.34 23.42
C HIS A 178 5.15 20.58 23.99
N ASP A 179 4.57 20.49 25.20
CA ASP A 179 3.91 21.63 25.86
C ASP A 179 4.93 22.71 26.27
N GLU A 180 6.14 22.32 26.70
CA GLU A 180 7.24 23.24 26.96
C GLU A 180 7.69 23.98 25.70
N GLU A 181 7.88 23.26 24.59
CA GLU A 181 8.22 23.84 23.29
C GLU A 181 7.13 24.78 22.78
N ALA A 182 5.86 24.36 22.87
CA ALA A 182 4.72 25.18 22.49
C ALA A 182 4.60 26.43 23.36
N ALA A 183 4.84 26.32 24.67
CA ALA A 183 4.86 27.45 25.58
C ALA A 183 6.03 28.41 25.25
N ALA A 184 7.22 27.90 24.97
CA ALA A 184 8.38 28.71 24.58
C ALA A 184 8.14 29.45 23.26
N ALA A 185 7.59 28.77 22.25
CA ALA A 185 7.21 29.38 20.97
C ALA A 185 6.14 30.48 21.16
N ASN A 186 5.14 30.23 22.00
CA ASN A 186 4.13 31.24 22.35
C ASN A 186 4.73 32.45 23.06
N ARG A 187 5.67 32.25 23.99
CA ARG A 187 6.40 33.35 24.66
C ARG A 187 7.23 34.14 23.64
N ALA A 188 7.93 33.48 22.72
CA ALA A 188 8.71 34.12 21.67
C ALA A 188 7.81 34.94 20.72
N ALA A 189 6.67 34.39 20.28
CA ALA A 189 5.70 35.10 19.46
C ALA A 189 5.12 36.32 20.18
N ARG A 190 4.80 36.21 21.48
CA ARG A 190 4.35 37.36 22.30
C ARG A 190 5.42 38.44 22.41
N LYS A 191 6.71 38.07 22.52
CA LYS A 191 7.82 39.04 22.51
C LYS A 191 7.93 39.73 21.16
N ARG A 192 7.93 38.99 20.05
CA ARG A 192 7.96 39.54 18.68
C ARG A 192 6.84 40.54 18.41
N ARG A 193 5.61 40.25 18.85
CA ARG A 193 4.46 41.19 18.74
C ARG A 193 4.61 42.50 19.49
N LYS A 194 5.49 42.57 20.49
CA LYS A 194 5.73 43.77 21.31
C LYS A 194 6.90 44.61 20.83
N VAL A 195 7.70 44.11 19.87
CA VAL A 195 8.79 44.87 19.28
C VAL A 195 8.18 45.83 18.25
N ALA A 196 8.52 47.11 18.35
CA ALA A 196 8.12 48.12 17.36
C ALA A 196 9.03 48.01 16.14
N ASP A 197 8.47 48.26 14.96
CA ASP A 197 9.22 48.25 13.70
C ASP A 197 10.15 49.49 13.61
N GLU A 198 11.02 49.55 12.59
CA GLU A 198 12.03 50.63 12.41
C GLU A 198 11.40 52.04 12.35
N ASP A 199 10.14 52.14 11.92
CA ASP A 199 9.34 53.37 11.88
C ASP A 199 8.53 53.65 13.18
N GLY A 200 8.74 52.87 14.24
CA GLY A 200 8.11 53.06 15.56
C GLY A 200 6.65 52.59 15.67
N TRP A 201 6.09 51.96 14.64
CA TRP A 201 4.74 51.40 14.65
C TRP A 201 4.73 50.00 15.26
N ILE A 202 3.67 49.67 16.02
CA ILE A 202 3.45 48.33 16.60
C ILE A 202 2.32 47.65 15.84
N THR A 203 2.63 46.56 15.14
CA THR A 203 1.65 45.82 14.36
C THR A 203 0.68 45.05 15.28
N VAL A 204 -0.59 45.49 15.31
CA VAL A 204 -1.66 44.85 16.10
C VAL A 204 -2.09 43.55 15.43
N THR A 205 -1.49 42.43 15.83
CA THR A 205 -1.94 41.09 15.41
C THR A 205 -2.92 40.49 16.42
N LYS A 206 -4.02 39.90 15.92
CA LYS A 206 -5.01 39.23 16.77
C LYS A 206 -4.34 38.10 17.54
N GLY A 207 -4.46 38.12 18.87
CA GLY A 207 -4.01 37.06 19.76
C GLY A 207 -4.75 35.75 19.50
N SER A 208 -4.26 34.93 18.57
CA SER A 208 -4.72 33.55 18.43
C SER A 208 -4.29 32.74 19.65
N ARG A 209 -5.22 31.98 20.25
CA ARG A 209 -4.95 31.04 21.35
C ARG A 209 -4.14 29.82 20.91
N THR A 210 -4.16 29.50 19.62
CA THR A 210 -3.35 28.46 19.01
C THR A 210 -2.25 29.12 18.19
N SER A 211 -0.99 28.79 18.52
CA SER A 211 0.19 29.09 17.69
C SER A 211 0.11 28.27 16.40
N ALA A 212 -0.83 28.61 15.52
CA ALA A 212 -0.73 28.17 14.15
C ALA A 212 0.57 28.77 13.58
N PRO A 213 1.47 27.95 13.03
CA PRO A 213 2.70 28.46 12.46
C PRO A 213 2.33 29.46 11.35
N GLU A 214 3.01 30.59 11.37
CA GLU A 214 2.82 31.73 10.46
C GLU A 214 2.89 31.32 8.99
N SER A 215 3.59 30.19 8.71
CA SER A 215 3.68 29.53 7.40
C SER A 215 2.34 29.06 6.82
N LYS A 216 1.30 28.81 7.62
CA LYS A 216 -0.03 28.45 7.12
C LYS A 216 -0.86 29.67 6.68
N LYS A 217 -0.58 30.86 7.21
CA LYS A 217 -1.31 32.09 6.85
C LYS A 217 -0.85 32.67 5.52
N MET A 218 0.42 32.48 5.16
CA MET A 218 0.97 32.96 3.88
C MET A 218 0.49 32.14 2.66
N ARG A 219 -0.20 31.01 2.88
CA ARG A 219 -0.84 30.21 1.82
C ARG A 219 -2.33 30.54 1.61
N GLU A 220 -2.90 31.43 2.40
CA GLU A 220 -4.32 31.84 2.32
C GLU A 220 -4.56 33.05 1.37
N ASP A 221 -3.60 33.38 0.52
CA ASP A 221 -3.80 34.27 -0.64
C ASP A 221 -4.51 33.55 -1.81
N GLU A 222 -5.25 32.47 -1.53
CA GLU A 222 -6.19 31.85 -2.45
C GLU A 222 -7.52 32.63 -2.37
N PRO A 223 -8.12 33.04 -3.50
CA PRO A 223 -9.13 34.09 -3.49
C PRO A 223 -10.37 33.69 -2.67
N LEU A 224 -10.65 34.49 -1.62
CA LEU A 224 -11.85 34.50 -0.77
C LEU A 224 -13.17 34.77 -1.53
N ASN A 225 -13.23 34.47 -2.83
CA ASN A 225 -14.32 34.79 -3.73
C ASN A 225 -15.68 34.23 -3.27
N TYR A 226 -15.71 33.08 -2.60
CA TYR A 226 -16.98 32.48 -2.17
C TYR A 226 -17.60 33.16 -0.94
N GLN A 227 -16.77 33.62 0.01
CA GLN A 227 -17.25 34.39 1.16
C GLN A 227 -17.55 35.83 0.75
N ASP A 228 -16.77 36.40 -0.15
CA ASP A 228 -17.02 37.72 -0.69
C ASP A 228 -18.24 37.78 -1.60
N ALA A 229 -18.59 36.72 -2.34
CA ALA A 229 -19.85 36.67 -3.09
C ALA A 229 -21.08 36.76 -2.17
N LYS A 230 -21.08 36.06 -1.03
CA LYS A 230 -22.15 36.17 -0.02
C LYS A 230 -22.19 37.55 0.64
N ARG A 231 -21.03 38.19 0.85
CA ARG A 231 -20.94 39.56 1.39
C ARG A 231 -21.36 40.62 0.36
N LYS A 232 -21.07 40.41 -0.93
CA LYS A 232 -21.51 41.26 -2.04
C LYS A 232 -23.03 41.18 -2.22
N HIS A 233 -23.64 40.00 -2.08
CA HIS A 233 -25.10 39.86 -2.08
C HIS A 233 -25.80 40.58 -0.91
N LYS A 234 -25.11 40.81 0.21
CA LYS A 234 -25.60 41.66 1.31
C LYS A 234 -25.43 43.16 1.07
N LYS A 235 -24.63 43.56 0.07
CA LYS A 235 -24.35 44.97 -0.26
C LYS A 235 -25.16 45.49 -1.44
N VAL A 236 -25.77 44.61 -2.25
CA VAL A 236 -26.69 45.00 -3.32
C VAL A 236 -28.08 45.24 -2.68
N ASP A 237 -28.41 46.53 -2.51
CA ASP A 237 -29.70 47.08 -2.08
C ASP A 237 -30.50 46.25 -1.07
N VAL A 238 -29.97 46.19 0.15
CA VAL A 238 -30.81 45.95 1.32
C VAL A 238 -31.77 47.13 1.40
N ALA A 239 -33.05 46.87 1.10
CA ALA A 239 -34.17 47.79 1.28
C ALA A 239 -33.95 48.75 2.47
N PHE A 240 -33.62 50.01 2.18
CA PHE A 240 -33.15 50.99 3.18
C PHE A 240 -34.23 51.29 4.22
N TYR A 241 -35.50 51.19 3.84
CA TYR A 241 -36.62 51.43 4.72
C TYR A 241 -37.44 50.16 5.01
N ASN A 242 -37.94 50.07 6.24
CA ASN A 242 -38.80 48.97 6.68
C ASN A 242 -40.08 48.81 5.83
N PHE A 243 -40.59 49.89 5.22
CA PHE A 243 -41.77 49.80 4.34
C PHE A 243 -41.48 49.01 3.06
N GLN A 244 -40.27 49.12 2.49
CA GLN A 244 -39.86 48.38 1.30
C GLN A 244 -39.79 46.88 1.57
N ILE A 245 -39.30 46.50 2.76
CA ILE A 245 -39.28 45.10 3.22
C ILE A 245 -40.70 44.58 3.44
N LYS A 246 -41.59 45.39 4.03
CA LYS A 246 -43.00 45.01 4.22
C LYS A 246 -43.73 44.85 2.89
N GLU A 247 -43.55 45.77 1.96
CA GLU A 247 -44.15 45.70 0.62
C GLU A 247 -43.67 44.49 -0.17
N SER A 248 -42.36 44.19 -0.16
CA SER A 248 -41.83 43.03 -0.88
C SER A 248 -42.39 41.72 -0.34
N LYS A 249 -42.49 41.59 0.99
CA LYS A 249 -43.14 40.44 1.64
C LYS A 249 -44.62 40.33 1.29
N MET A 250 -45.36 41.44 1.29
CA MET A 250 -46.77 41.44 0.93
C MET A 250 -47.00 41.09 -0.55
N LYS A 251 -46.19 41.63 -1.46
CA LYS A 251 -46.21 41.28 -2.89
C LYS A 251 -45.95 39.78 -3.10
N HIS A 252 -44.94 39.24 -2.41
CA HIS A 252 -44.62 37.82 -2.48
C HIS A 252 -45.75 36.92 -1.93
N LEU A 253 -46.38 37.30 -0.82
CA LEU A 253 -47.55 36.58 -0.29
C LEU A 253 -48.74 36.60 -1.25
N ASN A 254 -48.99 37.73 -1.92
CA ASN A 254 -50.07 37.84 -2.91
C ASN A 254 -49.78 37.00 -4.16
N GLU A 255 -48.52 36.97 -4.61
CA GLU A 255 -48.10 36.11 -5.72
C GLU A 255 -48.30 34.62 -5.39
N LEU A 256 -47.94 34.19 -4.18
CA LEU A 256 -48.15 32.82 -3.72
C LEU A 256 -49.64 32.45 -3.66
N ARG A 257 -50.50 33.37 -3.19
CA ARG A 257 -51.96 33.16 -3.18
C ARG A 257 -52.52 33.04 -4.60
N ALA A 258 -52.09 33.88 -5.52
CA ALA A 258 -52.51 33.81 -6.92
C ALA A 258 -52.10 32.48 -7.57
N LYS A 259 -50.84 32.06 -7.40
CA LYS A 259 -50.36 30.75 -7.89
C LYS A 259 -51.15 29.59 -7.28
N PHE A 260 -51.48 29.67 -6.00
CA PHE A 260 -52.28 28.64 -5.33
C PHE A 260 -53.71 28.55 -5.88
N GLU A 261 -54.35 29.69 -6.17
CA GLU A 261 -55.67 29.71 -6.82
C GLU A 261 -55.63 29.16 -8.24
N GLU A 262 -54.59 29.49 -9.01
CA GLU A 262 -54.36 28.94 -10.34
C GLU A 262 -54.15 27.42 -10.30
N ASP A 263 -53.33 26.93 -9.37
CA ASP A 263 -53.10 25.50 -9.20
C ASP A 263 -54.35 24.79 -8.70
N LYS A 264 -55.15 25.41 -7.83
CA LYS A 264 -56.47 24.89 -7.41
C LYS A 264 -57.42 24.76 -8.61
N LYS A 265 -57.47 25.75 -9.51
CA LYS A 265 -58.24 25.69 -10.76
C LYS A 265 -57.71 24.60 -11.69
N ARG A 266 -56.39 24.49 -11.85
CA ARG A 266 -55.73 23.47 -12.67
C ARG A 266 -56.05 22.06 -12.17
N VAL A 267 -55.98 21.85 -10.85
CA VAL A 267 -56.33 20.57 -10.21
C VAL A 267 -57.83 20.27 -10.37
N ALA A 268 -58.71 21.26 -10.23
CA ALA A 268 -60.15 21.06 -10.45
C ALA A 268 -60.46 20.62 -11.89
N MET A 269 -59.84 21.26 -12.89
CA MET A 269 -59.96 20.86 -14.30
C MET A 269 -59.40 19.44 -14.54
N ALA A 270 -58.25 19.12 -13.97
CA ALA A 270 -57.66 17.77 -14.08
C ALA A 270 -58.53 16.69 -13.43
N LYS A 271 -59.17 16.99 -12.29
CA LYS A 271 -60.13 16.11 -11.62
C LYS A 271 -61.39 15.91 -12.46
N ALA A 272 -61.96 16.99 -13.01
CA ALA A 272 -63.12 16.91 -13.90
C ALA A 272 -62.83 16.07 -15.16
N ALA A 273 -61.63 16.21 -15.73
CA ALA A 273 -61.16 15.42 -16.86
C ALA A 273 -60.74 13.98 -16.50
N ARG A 274 -60.82 13.56 -15.22
CA ARG A 274 -60.32 12.27 -14.69
C ARG A 274 -58.84 11.98 -15.01
N LYS A 275 -58.03 13.02 -15.25
CA LYS A 275 -56.60 12.93 -15.54
C LYS A 275 -55.71 13.24 -14.33
N PHE A 276 -56.31 13.59 -13.19
CA PHE A 276 -55.58 13.86 -11.96
C PHE A 276 -55.03 12.58 -11.33
N LYS A 277 -53.70 12.46 -11.24
CA LYS A 277 -52.99 11.39 -10.54
C LYS A 277 -52.32 11.99 -9.30
N PRO A 278 -52.83 11.79 -8.08
CA PRO A 278 -52.08 12.15 -6.88
C PRO A 278 -50.82 11.29 -6.77
N LEU A 279 -49.67 11.91 -6.50
CA LEU A 279 -48.45 11.24 -6.04
C LEU A 279 -48.50 11.07 -4.53
#